data_AF-A0A7S4QFB7-F1
#
_entry.id   AF-A0A7S4QFB7-F1
#
_cell.length_a   1.000
_cell.length_b   1.000
_cell.length_c   1.000
_cell.angle_alpha   90.00
_cell.angle_beta   90.00
_cell.angle_gamma   90.00
#
_symmetry.space_group_name_H-M   'P 1'
#
loop_
_entity.id
_entity.type
_entity.pdbx_description
1 polymer ?
#
loop_
_entity_poly.entity_id
_entity_poly.type
_entity_poly.pdbx_seq_one_letter_code
_entity_poly.pdbx_strand_id
1 'polypeptide(L)'
;TEPALAVMEKRRILLWKRLSKPQRIRLSSSNIRKRNNNINVFQNFKTSSLLIYLLLPLIVNLVTDYHPNLPSTLSPVAVVLASQTSGSTHPSAVGATQDDPVGSTDLKNENANDSSYYQSKKMTQSTIPTTPVKEKVCIVGSGNWGSAISTIVGENCHRLSFVENRVNMWVFEETVSIQDGESNTVQEKLSKVINTRHENVKYLPGITLPQNVVAVPDLADACMDATLLIFVLPHQFLPKLMPTIRKVVHPTCRGVSLIKGLDFHSETKLPVLISKSIEEAMGDDFHCGVLMGANVASEVAMGDMCESTLACRFSSSSYSDKVDINEQTRLIFDSPSSFRVQRISDVSGAEVCGALKNVIALGAGFVDGLGLGGNTKAALLRVGLREMSTFCKMFFENVQDDTFTQSCCMADLITTCYGGRNRKCAEAFARESANISVVNAEKDSKERWERIEKDLLNGQKLQGTLTAQEVYALLEARNIRHVFPLMSKIYQIAFLGEPVESITEGIVVSEKNRSCGTAFVGSVQKSKL
;
A
#
# COMPACT_ATOMS: atom_id res chain seq x y z
N THR A 1 41.65 28.96 25.40
CA THR A 1 41.89 28.67 26.83
C THR A 1 40.59 28.17 27.45
N GLU A 2 40.65 27.18 28.35
CA GLU A 2 39.48 26.59 29.04
C GLU A 2 38.44 27.58 29.61
N PRO A 3 38.78 28.82 30.03
CA PRO A 3 37.79 29.77 30.51
C PRO A 3 36.80 30.25 29.42
N ALA A 4 37.20 30.25 28.14
CA ALA A 4 36.35 30.73 27.05
C ALA A 4 35.24 29.74 26.69
N LEU A 5 35.49 28.43 26.78
CA LEU A 5 34.48 27.39 26.56
C LEU A 5 33.41 27.40 27.66
N ALA A 6 33.82 27.55 28.92
CA ALA A 6 32.89 27.60 30.06
C ALA A 6 31.92 28.80 30.00
N VAL A 7 32.37 29.94 29.45
CA VAL A 7 31.54 31.13 29.26
C VAL A 7 30.55 30.94 28.10
N MET A 8 30.96 30.28 27.01
CA MET A 8 30.05 29.95 25.90
C MET A 8 28.96 28.95 26.32
N GLU A 9 29.32 27.96 27.13
CA GLU A 9 28.39 26.93 27.59
C GLU A 9 27.35 27.50 28.58
N LYS A 10 27.75 28.40 29.49
CA LYS A 10 26.83 29.15 30.34
C LYS A 10 25.86 30.02 29.53
N ARG A 11 26.33 30.69 28.47
CA ARG A 11 25.47 31.51 27.60
C ARG A 11 24.47 30.66 26.81
N ARG A 12 24.89 29.49 26.33
CA ARG A 12 24.03 28.52 25.63
C ARG A 12 22.91 27.97 26.53
N ILE A 13 23.23 27.63 27.79
CA ILE A 13 22.23 27.16 28.77
C ILE A 13 21.24 28.27 29.14
N LEU A 14 21.69 29.52 29.28
CA LEU A 14 20.81 30.67 29.54
C LEU A 14 19.85 30.97 28.38
N LEU A 15 20.33 30.84 27.14
CA LEU A 15 19.50 31.03 25.95
C LEU A 15 18.41 29.95 25.88
N TRP A 16 18.77 28.70 26.15
CA TRP A 16 17.83 27.58 26.15
C TRP A 16 16.75 27.73 27.24
N LYS A 17 17.11 28.18 28.45
CA LYS A 17 16.15 28.51 29.53
C LYS A 17 15.22 29.69 29.22
N ARG A 18 15.64 30.63 28.37
CA ARG A 18 14.80 31.76 27.92
C ARG A 18 13.80 31.34 26.85
N LEU A 19 14.18 30.42 25.97
CA LEU A 19 13.35 29.94 24.87
C LEU A 19 12.35 28.84 25.29
N SER A 20 12.56 28.18 26.44
CA SER A 20 11.72 27.08 26.93
C SER A 20 10.61 27.49 27.92
N LYS A 21 10.38 28.79 28.18
CA LYS A 21 9.24 29.24 29.00
C LYS A 21 7.95 29.29 28.17
N PRO A 22 6.85 28.63 28.61
CA PRO A 22 5.57 28.75 27.93
C PRO A 22 4.95 30.14 28.18
N GLN A 23 4.67 30.89 27.10
CA GLN A 23 3.87 32.11 27.19
C GLN A 23 2.38 31.76 27.34
N ARG A 24 1.77 32.09 28.49
CA ARG A 24 0.31 32.08 28.65
C ARG A 24 -0.28 33.32 27.96
N ILE A 25 -0.96 33.13 26.84
CA ILE A 25 -1.81 34.15 26.24
C ILE A 25 -3.20 34.04 26.87
N ARG A 26 -3.63 35.08 27.60
CA ARG A 26 -5.02 35.26 28.06
C ARG A 26 -5.77 36.02 26.96
N LEU A 27 -6.77 35.41 26.33
CA LEU A 27 -7.74 36.12 25.49
C LEU A 27 -8.96 36.47 26.34
N SER A 28 -9.27 37.77 26.47
CA SER A 28 -10.50 38.26 27.09
C SER A 28 -11.64 38.26 26.07
N SER A 29 -12.80 37.80 26.51
CA SER A 29 -14.07 37.73 25.77
C SER A 29 -14.69 39.10 25.57
N SER A 30 -14.25 39.84 24.54
CA SER A 30 -14.96 41.00 24.00
C SER A 30 -14.34 41.44 22.68
N ASN A 31 -14.62 40.72 21.57
CA ASN A 31 -14.58 41.23 20.18
C ASN A 31 -14.93 40.14 19.15
N ILE A 32 -16.04 39.42 19.35
CA ILE A 32 -16.65 38.57 18.31
C ILE A 32 -17.94 39.25 17.85
N ARG A 33 -17.81 40.21 16.93
CA ARG A 33 -18.85 40.55 15.96
C ARG A 33 -18.27 41.48 14.89
N LYS A 34 -18.46 41.07 13.62
CA LYS A 34 -18.13 41.75 12.36
C LYS A 34 -16.67 41.66 11.90
N ARG A 35 -16.35 40.56 11.22
CA ARG A 35 -15.74 40.55 9.88
C ARG A 35 -15.61 39.10 9.40
N ASN A 36 -16.60 38.66 8.63
CA ASN A 36 -16.43 37.57 7.67
C ASN A 36 -15.91 38.16 6.35
N ASN A 37 -15.22 37.30 5.61
CA ASN A 37 -14.65 37.42 4.26
C ASN A 37 -13.14 37.71 4.22
N ASN A 38 -12.41 36.68 3.72
CA ASN A 38 -10.97 36.55 3.46
C ASN A 38 -10.08 36.09 4.63
N ILE A 39 -10.19 34.83 5.04
CA ILE A 39 -9.09 34.08 5.66
C ILE A 39 -9.12 32.63 5.14
N ASN A 40 -8.40 32.36 4.06
CA ASN A 40 -7.94 31.01 3.71
C ASN A 40 -6.66 31.05 2.84
N VAL A 41 -5.76 31.97 3.18
CA VAL A 41 -4.36 31.98 2.75
C VAL A 41 -3.57 32.44 3.98
N PHE A 42 -2.50 31.72 4.34
CA PHE A 42 -1.71 31.81 5.59
C PHE A 42 -2.11 30.87 6.74
N GLN A 43 -2.06 29.57 6.50
CA GLN A 43 -1.46 28.64 7.46
C GLN A 43 -0.64 27.61 6.67
N ASN A 44 0.67 27.87 6.53
CA ASN A 44 1.75 26.88 6.31
C ASN A 44 3.01 27.53 5.71
N PHE A 45 3.54 28.59 6.34
CA PHE A 45 4.91 29.02 6.04
C PHE A 45 5.64 29.48 7.30
N LYS A 46 6.83 28.89 7.49
CA LYS A 46 7.98 29.33 8.30
C LYS A 46 8.01 29.00 9.80
N THR A 47 8.64 27.86 10.10
CA THR A 47 9.59 27.74 11.23
C THR A 47 11.03 27.51 10.75
N SER A 48 11.25 26.98 9.53
CA SER A 48 12.60 26.68 9.03
C SER A 48 13.38 27.87 8.46
N SER A 49 12.70 28.89 7.89
CA SER A 49 13.40 30.03 7.27
C SER A 49 13.98 31.02 8.28
N LEU A 50 13.36 31.19 9.46
CA LEU A 50 13.85 32.14 10.47
C LEU A 50 15.13 31.63 11.16
N LEU A 51 15.27 30.30 11.30
CA LEU A 51 16.45 29.67 11.90
C LEU A 51 17.70 29.85 11.02
N ILE A 52 17.54 29.78 9.70
CA ILE A 52 18.63 29.96 8.74
C ILE A 52 19.14 31.42 8.77
N TYR A 53 18.24 32.40 8.85
CA TYR A 53 18.63 33.82 8.95
C TYR A 53 19.28 34.16 10.30
N LEU A 54 18.92 33.49 11.38
CA LEU A 54 19.52 33.67 12.71
C LEU A 54 20.90 33.01 12.85
N LEU A 55 21.17 31.95 12.07
CA LEU A 55 22.43 31.21 12.12
C LEU A 55 23.45 31.65 11.06
N LEU A 56 23.02 32.36 10.01
CA LEU A 56 23.89 32.87 8.94
C LEU A 56 25.10 33.68 9.46
N PRO A 57 24.96 34.61 10.43
CA PRO A 57 26.09 35.36 10.97
C PRO A 57 27.11 34.48 11.72
N LEU A 58 26.63 33.40 12.34
CA LEU A 58 27.47 32.44 13.06
C LEU A 58 28.27 31.56 12.11
N ILE A 59 27.66 31.15 11.00
CA ILE A 59 28.31 30.35 9.95
C ILE A 59 29.36 31.18 9.21
N VAL A 60 29.06 32.45 8.90
CA VAL A 60 30.02 33.36 8.26
C VAL A 60 31.24 33.59 9.15
N ASN A 61 31.05 33.83 10.46
CA ASN A 61 32.16 34.00 11.40
C ASN A 61 33.03 32.73 11.55
N LEU A 62 32.41 31.55 11.55
CA LEU A 62 33.13 30.27 11.61
C LEU A 62 33.99 29.99 10.36
N VAL A 63 33.56 30.46 9.19
CA VAL A 63 34.28 30.28 7.93
C VAL A 63 35.43 31.29 7.81
N THR A 64 35.27 32.53 8.29
CA THR A 64 36.35 33.53 8.29
C THR A 64 37.45 33.24 9.30
N ASP A 65 37.15 32.58 10.42
CA ASP A 65 38.15 32.19 11.42
C ASP A 65 39.07 31.04 10.96
N TYR A 66 38.66 30.25 9.97
CA TYR A 66 39.44 29.12 9.42
C TYR A 66 40.18 29.43 8.11
N HIS A 67 39.87 30.54 7.43
CA HIS A 67 40.54 30.95 6.19
C HIS A 67 40.77 32.48 6.14
N PRO A 68 41.91 33.00 6.63
CA PRO A 68 42.15 34.44 6.78
C PRO A 68 42.39 35.21 5.46
N ASN A 69 42.28 34.58 4.29
CA ASN A 69 42.61 35.19 2.98
C ASN A 69 41.44 35.25 1.98
N LEU A 70 40.17 35.16 2.42
CA LEU A 70 39.04 35.40 1.50
C LEU A 70 38.79 36.92 1.31
N PRO A 71 38.65 37.42 0.06
CA PRO A 71 38.37 38.82 -0.19
C PRO A 71 36.97 39.21 0.29
N SER A 72 36.86 40.39 0.90
CA SER A 72 35.69 40.90 1.65
C SER A 72 34.50 41.35 0.79
N THR A 73 34.33 40.84 -0.42
CA THR A 73 33.22 41.20 -1.31
C THR A 73 32.65 39.99 -2.03
N LEU A 74 31.86 39.17 -1.32
CA LEU A 74 31.02 38.14 -1.93
C LEU A 74 29.63 38.11 -1.26
N SER A 75 28.59 38.23 -2.09
CA SER A 75 27.18 38.17 -1.69
C SER A 75 26.76 36.73 -1.34
N PRO A 76 25.83 36.49 -0.38
CA PRO A 76 25.51 35.15 0.16
C PRO A 76 24.87 34.14 -0.82
N VAL A 77 24.71 34.48 -2.10
CA VAL A 77 24.02 33.64 -3.10
C VAL A 77 24.99 32.81 -3.95
N ALA A 78 26.30 33.07 -3.92
CA ALA A 78 27.24 32.48 -4.87
C ALA A 78 27.86 31.12 -4.47
N VAL A 79 27.62 30.58 -3.27
CA VAL A 79 28.31 29.37 -2.78
C VAL A 79 27.59 28.06 -3.15
N VAL A 80 26.39 28.09 -3.70
CA VAL A 80 25.59 26.86 -3.97
C VAL A 80 25.58 26.43 -5.46
N LEU A 81 26.16 27.20 -6.39
CA LEU A 81 26.06 26.90 -7.84
C LEU A 81 27.38 26.54 -8.56
N ALA A 82 28.43 26.18 -7.83
CA ALA A 82 29.70 25.75 -8.44
C ALA A 82 30.10 24.33 -7.98
N SER A 83 29.35 23.31 -8.39
CA SER A 83 29.82 21.91 -8.32
C SER A 83 29.21 20.95 -9.35
N GLN A 84 28.60 21.44 -10.43
CA GLN A 84 28.15 20.59 -11.54
C GLN A 84 28.28 21.28 -12.89
N THR A 85 29.50 21.35 -13.43
CA THR A 85 29.74 21.45 -14.89
C THR A 85 31.19 21.05 -15.23
N SER A 86 31.36 19.81 -15.68
CA SER A 86 32.39 19.36 -16.65
C SER A 86 32.15 17.86 -16.88
N GLY A 87 32.10 17.27 -18.08
CA GLY A 87 32.23 17.72 -19.46
C GLY A 87 32.20 16.49 -20.39
N SER A 88 32.41 16.74 -21.69
CA SER A 88 32.50 15.82 -22.85
C SER A 88 31.16 15.44 -23.51
N THR A 89 30.75 15.96 -24.68
CA THR A 89 31.29 16.08 -26.07
C THR A 89 31.20 14.80 -26.90
N HIS A 90 30.27 14.81 -27.86
CA HIS A 90 30.20 13.96 -29.05
C HIS A 90 31.38 14.17 -30.01
N PRO A 91 31.63 13.21 -30.90
CA PRO A 91 31.58 13.53 -32.32
C PRO A 91 30.80 12.52 -33.18
N SER A 92 30.24 13.05 -34.27
CA SER A 92 29.59 12.32 -35.37
C SER A 92 30.61 11.98 -36.47
N ALA A 93 30.45 10.84 -37.16
CA ALA A 93 30.61 10.73 -38.63
C ALA A 93 30.27 9.33 -39.20
N VAL A 94 29.29 9.33 -40.12
CA VAL A 94 29.27 8.75 -41.48
C VAL A 94 29.59 7.25 -41.73
N GLY A 95 28.58 6.55 -42.29
CA GLY A 95 28.71 5.84 -43.57
C GLY A 95 28.70 4.30 -43.56
N ALA A 96 27.64 3.70 -44.12
CA ALA A 96 27.71 2.77 -45.27
C ALA A 96 26.40 1.95 -45.44
N THR A 97 25.80 2.08 -46.62
CA THR A 97 24.81 1.21 -47.24
C THR A 97 25.45 -0.08 -47.76
N GLN A 98 24.77 -1.23 -47.67
CA GLN A 98 24.78 -2.25 -48.73
C GLN A 98 23.67 -3.30 -48.58
N ASP A 99 23.17 -3.68 -49.74
CA ASP A 99 22.05 -4.55 -50.09
C ASP A 99 22.31 -6.07 -49.84
N ASP A 100 21.25 -6.80 -49.41
CA ASP A 100 20.60 -8.02 -49.98
C ASP A 100 21.43 -9.17 -50.66
N PRO A 101 20.88 -10.40 -50.94
CA PRO A 101 19.58 -11.02 -50.55
C PRO A 101 19.57 -12.58 -50.34
N VAL A 102 18.35 -13.13 -50.17
CA VAL A 102 17.78 -14.46 -50.56
C VAL A 102 18.28 -15.76 -49.89
N GLY A 103 17.29 -16.56 -49.44
CA GLY A 103 17.43 -18.00 -49.16
C GLY A 103 16.10 -18.68 -48.78
N SER A 104 15.25 -18.95 -49.76
CA SER A 104 14.04 -19.78 -49.68
C SER A 104 14.33 -21.26 -49.39
N THR A 105 13.43 -21.95 -48.70
CA THR A 105 12.93 -23.28 -49.14
C THR A 105 11.64 -23.65 -48.42
N ASP A 106 10.56 -23.69 -49.21
CA ASP A 106 9.36 -24.49 -49.00
C ASP A 106 9.70 -25.99 -49.07
N LEU A 107 9.14 -26.80 -48.18
CA LEU A 107 8.95 -28.23 -48.42
C LEU A 107 7.47 -28.57 -48.18
N LYS A 108 6.77 -28.69 -49.30
CA LYS A 108 5.49 -29.40 -49.43
C LYS A 108 5.73 -30.88 -49.13
N ASN A 109 4.83 -31.50 -48.36
CA ASN A 109 4.61 -32.93 -48.44
C ASN A 109 3.11 -33.20 -48.40
N GLU A 110 2.58 -33.57 -49.58
CA GLU A 110 1.30 -34.23 -49.78
C GLU A 110 1.49 -35.74 -49.59
N ASN A 111 0.54 -36.39 -48.91
CA ASN A 111 0.05 -37.77 -49.08
C ASN A 111 -0.86 -38.06 -47.84
N ALA A 112 -2.17 -37.92 -47.92
CA ALA A 112 -3.17 -38.80 -48.55
C ALA A 112 -3.47 -40.09 -47.75
N ASN A 113 -4.72 -40.13 -47.26
CA ASN A 113 -5.63 -41.26 -47.01
C ASN A 113 -5.38 -42.25 -45.85
N ASP A 114 -6.25 -42.18 -44.83
CA ASP A 114 -7.29 -43.20 -44.53
C ASP A 114 -8.23 -42.67 -43.43
N SER A 115 -9.46 -42.25 -43.75
CA SER A 115 -10.70 -43.04 -43.85
C SER A 115 -11.44 -43.27 -42.52
N SER A 116 -12.54 -42.52 -42.40
CA SER A 116 -13.85 -42.90 -41.85
C SER A 116 -14.04 -43.04 -40.34
N TYR A 117 -14.80 -42.07 -39.79
CA TYR A 117 -16.08 -42.22 -39.09
C TYR A 117 -16.25 -41.03 -38.15
N TYR A 118 -17.08 -40.06 -38.49
CA TYR A 118 -18.05 -39.40 -37.59
C TYR A 118 -18.85 -38.35 -38.38
N GLN A 119 -20.17 -38.51 -38.33
CA GLN A 119 -21.15 -37.72 -39.04
C GLN A 119 -21.12 -36.23 -38.64
N SER A 120 -21.24 -35.39 -39.66
CA SER A 120 -21.30 -33.94 -39.59
C SER A 120 -22.53 -33.42 -38.84
N LYS A 121 -22.31 -32.73 -37.72
CA LYS A 121 -23.22 -31.69 -37.23
C LYS A 121 -22.70 -30.36 -37.79
N LYS A 122 -23.42 -29.78 -38.76
CA LYS A 122 -23.10 -28.45 -39.31
C LYS A 122 -23.14 -27.41 -38.18
N MET A 123 -21.98 -27.07 -37.62
CA MET A 123 -21.80 -25.81 -36.91
C MET A 123 -21.82 -24.71 -37.96
N THR A 124 -22.84 -23.86 -37.91
CA THR A 124 -22.82 -22.56 -38.55
C THR A 124 -21.58 -21.82 -38.06
N GLN A 125 -20.67 -21.50 -38.99
CA GLN A 125 -19.54 -20.60 -38.74
C GLN A 125 -20.10 -19.28 -38.20
N SER A 126 -20.01 -19.10 -36.88
CA SER A 126 -20.15 -17.80 -36.26
C SER A 126 -18.96 -16.98 -36.74
N THR A 127 -19.24 -15.96 -37.54
CA THR A 127 -18.28 -14.92 -37.92
C THR A 127 -17.68 -14.34 -36.64
N ILE A 128 -16.40 -14.66 -36.41
CA ILE A 128 -15.61 -14.08 -35.33
C ILE A 128 -15.60 -12.56 -35.53
N PRO A 129 -16.04 -11.76 -34.55
CA PRO A 129 -15.98 -10.31 -34.65
C PRO A 129 -14.53 -9.87 -34.93
N THR A 130 -14.33 -9.10 -35.99
CA THR A 130 -13.02 -8.61 -36.45
C THR A 130 -12.46 -7.46 -35.61
N THR A 131 -13.16 -7.06 -34.53
CA THR A 131 -12.71 -6.06 -33.57
C THR A 131 -12.18 -6.77 -32.32
N PRO A 132 -10.96 -6.48 -31.85
CA PRO A 132 -10.49 -6.97 -30.56
C PRO A 132 -11.48 -6.56 -29.48
N VAL A 133 -11.94 -7.53 -28.67
CA VAL A 133 -12.79 -7.26 -27.51
C VAL A 133 -11.97 -6.40 -26.54
N LYS A 134 -12.42 -5.17 -26.31
CA LYS A 134 -11.78 -4.27 -25.35
C LYS A 134 -12.02 -4.79 -23.93
N GLU A 135 -11.04 -4.58 -23.06
CA GLU A 135 -11.21 -4.90 -21.65
C GLU A 135 -12.29 -4.02 -21.01
N LYS A 136 -13.22 -4.63 -20.32
CA LYS A 136 -14.25 -3.96 -19.52
C LYS A 136 -13.89 -4.08 -18.04
N VAL A 137 -13.56 -2.94 -17.43
CA VAL A 137 -13.08 -2.87 -16.05
C VAL A 137 -14.23 -2.59 -15.08
N CYS A 138 -14.31 -3.40 -14.02
CA CYS A 138 -15.19 -3.15 -12.89
C CYS A 138 -14.41 -3.13 -11.58
N ILE A 139 -14.58 -2.06 -10.80
CA ILE A 139 -14.05 -1.92 -9.44
C ILE A 139 -15.13 -2.40 -8.46
N VAL A 140 -14.86 -3.49 -7.76
CA VAL A 140 -15.74 -4.05 -6.74
C VAL A 140 -15.35 -3.45 -5.39
N GLY A 141 -15.99 -2.36 -5.03
CA GLY A 141 -15.81 -1.66 -3.75
C GLY A 141 -15.59 -0.16 -3.91
N SER A 142 -16.22 0.62 -3.03
CA SER A 142 -16.29 2.09 -3.12
C SER A 142 -15.83 2.79 -1.84
N GLY A 143 -14.99 2.11 -1.04
CA GLY A 143 -14.37 2.72 0.14
C GLY A 143 -13.32 3.77 -0.24
N ASN A 144 -12.56 4.23 0.75
CA ASN A 144 -11.52 5.26 0.54
C ASN A 144 -10.51 4.81 -0.53
N TRP A 145 -9.94 3.61 -0.40
CA TRP A 145 -8.98 3.08 -1.37
C TRP A 145 -9.62 2.75 -2.74
N GLY A 146 -10.87 2.25 -2.76
CA GLY A 146 -11.58 1.98 -4.02
C GLY A 146 -11.87 3.25 -4.82
N SER A 147 -12.15 4.36 -4.13
CA SER A 147 -12.32 5.67 -4.74
C SER A 147 -10.99 6.28 -5.17
N ALA A 148 -9.91 6.06 -4.41
CA ALA A 148 -8.59 6.56 -4.77
C ALA A 148 -8.02 5.84 -6.00
N ILE A 149 -8.14 4.51 -6.07
CA ILE A 149 -7.64 3.78 -7.25
C ILE A 149 -8.48 4.03 -8.50
N SER A 150 -9.77 4.40 -8.34
CA SER A 150 -10.62 4.72 -9.49
C SER A 150 -10.20 5.99 -10.21
N THR A 151 -9.45 6.91 -9.56
CA THR A 151 -8.87 8.06 -10.26
C THR A 151 -7.86 7.61 -11.31
N ILE A 152 -6.93 6.75 -10.91
CA ILE A 152 -5.90 6.22 -11.81
C ILE A 152 -6.50 5.30 -12.87
N VAL A 153 -7.35 4.36 -12.46
CA VAL A 153 -7.98 3.41 -13.39
C VAL A 153 -8.88 4.13 -14.38
N GLY A 154 -9.63 5.15 -13.95
CA GLY A 154 -10.45 5.98 -14.82
C GLY A 154 -9.61 6.74 -15.84
N GLU A 155 -8.55 7.44 -15.41
CA GLU A 155 -7.64 8.16 -16.31
C GLU A 155 -6.98 7.22 -17.34
N ASN A 156 -6.54 6.04 -16.90
CA ASN A 156 -5.92 5.06 -17.79
C ASN A 156 -6.93 4.44 -18.74
N CYS A 157 -8.15 4.15 -18.31
CA CYS A 157 -9.20 3.63 -19.18
C CYS A 157 -9.64 4.63 -20.25
N HIS A 158 -9.53 5.92 -19.95
CA HIS A 158 -9.74 6.97 -20.95
C HIS A 158 -8.65 7.00 -22.03
N ARG A 159 -7.40 6.68 -21.66
CA ARG A 159 -6.21 6.84 -22.51
C ARG A 159 -5.85 5.58 -23.30
N LEU A 160 -6.03 4.39 -22.71
CA LEU A 160 -5.57 3.13 -23.30
C LEU A 160 -6.57 2.62 -24.35
N SER A 161 -6.07 2.23 -25.52
CA SER A 161 -6.93 1.85 -26.65
C SER A 161 -7.57 0.45 -26.53
N PHE A 162 -6.96 -0.43 -25.74
CA PHE A 162 -7.37 -1.83 -25.56
C PHE A 162 -8.40 -2.03 -24.43
N VAL A 163 -8.80 -0.96 -23.76
CA VAL A 163 -9.81 -0.98 -22.69
C VAL A 163 -10.99 -0.07 -23.05
N GLU A 164 -12.17 -0.36 -22.51
CA GLU A 164 -13.31 0.53 -22.63
C GLU A 164 -13.09 1.79 -21.80
N ASN A 165 -13.56 2.94 -22.31
CA ASN A 165 -13.47 4.20 -21.58
C ASN A 165 -14.22 4.13 -20.25
N ARG A 166 -15.40 3.47 -20.21
CA ARG A 166 -16.23 3.42 -19.02
C ARG A 166 -15.66 2.45 -17.98
N VAL A 167 -15.56 2.90 -16.74
CA VAL A 167 -15.20 2.08 -15.58
C VAL A 167 -16.39 2.00 -14.64
N ASN A 168 -16.95 0.81 -14.47
CA ASN A 168 -17.99 0.61 -13.45
C ASN A 168 -17.34 0.51 -12.07
N MET A 169 -17.87 1.22 -11.08
CA MET A 169 -17.49 1.07 -9.68
C MET A 169 -18.73 0.63 -8.90
N TRP A 170 -18.71 -0.59 -8.36
CA TRP A 170 -19.78 -1.07 -7.51
C TRP A 170 -19.77 -0.30 -6.18
N VAL A 171 -20.90 0.34 -5.88
CA VAL A 171 -21.12 1.12 -4.66
C VAL A 171 -22.21 0.43 -3.84
N PHE A 172 -21.88 -0.07 -2.66
CA PHE A 172 -22.92 -0.51 -1.73
C PHE A 172 -23.82 0.68 -1.41
N GLU A 173 -25.12 0.57 -1.69
CA GLU A 173 -25.99 1.73 -1.69
C GLU A 173 -26.23 2.25 -0.28
N GLU A 174 -25.89 3.52 -0.08
CA GLU A 174 -26.04 4.24 1.18
C GLU A 174 -26.73 5.57 0.92
N THR A 175 -27.40 6.09 1.95
CA THR A 175 -27.94 7.46 1.90
C THR A 175 -26.96 8.39 2.61
N VAL A 176 -26.62 9.50 1.96
CA VAL A 176 -25.68 10.52 2.48
C VAL A 176 -26.32 11.90 2.51
N SER A 177 -25.95 12.67 3.54
CA SER A 177 -26.32 14.07 3.68
C SER A 177 -25.39 14.94 2.82
N ILE A 178 -25.94 15.68 1.87
CA ILE A 178 -25.20 16.66 1.07
C ILE A 178 -25.77 18.07 1.29
N GLN A 179 -24.90 19.07 1.27
CA GLN A 179 -25.34 20.46 1.22
C GLN A 179 -25.75 20.78 -0.22
N ASP A 180 -26.94 21.35 -0.37
CA ASP A 180 -27.46 21.92 -1.61
C ASP A 180 -27.57 23.45 -1.43
N GLY A 181 -26.50 24.18 -1.77
CA GLY A 181 -26.40 25.62 -1.57
C GLY A 181 -26.15 26.04 -0.11
N GLU A 182 -26.51 27.29 0.25
CA GLU A 182 -26.05 27.94 1.49
C GLU A 182 -26.77 27.49 2.78
N SER A 183 -27.79 26.61 2.77
CA SER A 183 -28.47 26.20 4.02
C SER A 183 -29.29 24.89 4.00
N ASN A 184 -29.46 24.18 2.88
CA ASN A 184 -30.30 22.97 2.86
C ASN A 184 -29.44 21.70 2.86
N THR A 185 -29.67 20.83 3.84
CA THR A 185 -29.11 19.46 3.85
C THR A 185 -30.13 18.51 3.24
N VAL A 186 -29.80 17.91 2.11
CA VAL A 186 -30.64 16.92 1.43
C VAL A 186 -30.04 15.52 1.57
N GLN A 187 -30.91 14.51 1.62
CA GLN A 187 -30.51 13.10 1.66
C GLN A 187 -30.52 12.55 0.23
N GLU A 188 -29.38 12.05 -0.24
CA GLU A 188 -29.27 11.45 -1.57
C GLU A 188 -28.59 10.07 -1.52
N LYS A 189 -28.85 9.27 -2.56
CA LYS A 189 -28.14 8.01 -2.76
C LYS A 189 -26.69 8.28 -3.10
N LEU A 190 -25.75 7.61 -2.43
CA LEU A 190 -24.32 7.82 -2.64
C LEU A 190 -23.93 7.56 -4.09
N SER A 191 -24.51 6.53 -4.72
CA SER A 191 -24.30 6.25 -6.15
C SER A 191 -24.66 7.44 -7.04
N LYS A 192 -25.81 8.08 -6.79
CA LYS A 192 -26.28 9.27 -7.51
C LYS A 192 -25.37 10.47 -7.26
N VAL A 193 -24.92 10.68 -6.01
CA VAL A 193 -23.99 11.76 -5.67
C VAL A 193 -22.67 11.60 -6.42
N ILE A 194 -22.11 10.39 -6.43
CA ILE A 194 -20.87 10.09 -7.16
C ILE A 194 -21.07 10.36 -8.66
N ASN A 195 -22.17 9.89 -9.26
CA ASN A 195 -22.40 10.08 -10.70
C ASN A 195 -22.71 11.52 -11.13
N THR A 196 -23.15 12.39 -10.22
CA THR A 196 -23.51 13.78 -10.54
C THR A 196 -22.43 14.77 -10.16
N ARG A 197 -21.78 14.56 -9.01
CA ARG A 197 -20.70 15.43 -8.51
C ARG A 197 -19.31 14.91 -8.86
N HIS A 198 -19.19 13.66 -9.31
CA HIS A 198 -17.91 12.97 -9.53
C HIS A 198 -17.03 13.02 -8.27
N GLU A 199 -17.62 12.75 -7.11
CA GLU A 199 -16.93 12.78 -5.83
C GLU A 199 -17.57 11.75 -4.89
N ASN A 200 -16.73 10.95 -4.22
CA ASN A 200 -17.18 10.11 -3.12
C ASN A 200 -17.12 10.91 -1.81
N VAL A 201 -18.15 11.74 -1.58
CA VAL A 201 -18.24 12.68 -0.45
C VAL A 201 -18.13 12.02 0.93
N LYS A 202 -18.38 10.70 1.03
CA LYS A 202 -18.31 9.97 2.29
C LYS A 202 -16.93 9.38 2.55
N TYR A 203 -16.33 8.73 1.54
CA TYR A 203 -15.12 7.92 1.72
C TYR A 203 -13.84 8.57 1.20
N LEU A 204 -13.95 9.54 0.29
CA LEU A 204 -12.83 10.31 -0.28
C LEU A 204 -13.27 11.76 -0.58
N PRO A 205 -13.61 12.55 0.45
CA PRO A 205 -14.08 13.92 0.26
C PRO A 205 -13.01 14.83 -0.32
N GLY A 206 -13.41 15.75 -1.19
CA GLY A 206 -12.57 16.76 -1.83
C GLY A 206 -11.78 16.28 -3.05
N ILE A 207 -11.95 15.03 -3.47
CA ILE A 207 -11.28 14.48 -4.66
C ILE A 207 -12.29 14.27 -5.78
N THR A 208 -12.04 14.92 -6.92
CA THR A 208 -12.82 14.72 -8.15
C THR A 208 -12.39 13.42 -8.84
N LEU A 209 -13.34 12.51 -9.01
CA LEU A 209 -13.20 11.28 -9.78
C LEU A 209 -13.31 11.58 -11.28
N PRO A 210 -12.65 10.78 -12.14
CA PRO A 210 -12.80 10.88 -13.59
C PRO A 210 -14.26 10.70 -14.03
N GLN A 211 -14.66 11.44 -15.07
CA GLN A 211 -16.04 11.46 -15.57
C GLN A 211 -16.53 10.10 -16.08
N ASN A 212 -15.60 9.25 -16.49
CA ASN A 212 -15.85 7.90 -16.99
C ASN A 212 -15.92 6.83 -15.89
N VAL A 213 -15.70 7.18 -14.62
CA VAL A 213 -15.98 6.30 -13.46
C VAL A 213 -17.44 6.44 -13.09
N VAL A 214 -18.19 5.35 -13.19
CA VAL A 214 -19.63 5.34 -12.97
C VAL A 214 -19.96 4.46 -11.77
N ALA A 215 -20.55 5.06 -10.74
CA ALA A 215 -21.09 4.36 -9.59
C ALA A 215 -22.33 3.56 -9.97
N VAL A 216 -22.29 2.24 -9.75
CA VAL A 216 -23.41 1.33 -10.04
C VAL A 216 -23.79 0.62 -8.74
N PRO A 217 -25.02 0.80 -8.22
CA PRO A 217 -25.40 0.26 -6.92
C PRO A 217 -25.76 -1.24 -6.97
N ASP A 218 -26.29 -1.71 -8.09
CA ASP A 218 -26.54 -3.13 -8.31
C ASP A 218 -25.24 -3.87 -8.68
N LEU A 219 -24.97 -4.97 -7.98
CA LEU A 219 -23.74 -5.72 -8.14
C LEU A 219 -23.68 -6.47 -9.49
N ALA A 220 -24.82 -7.03 -9.93
CA ALA A 220 -24.90 -7.77 -11.18
C ALA A 220 -24.67 -6.80 -12.35
N ASP A 221 -25.36 -5.65 -12.34
CA ASP A 221 -25.20 -4.61 -13.37
C ASP A 221 -23.77 -4.04 -13.39
N ALA A 222 -23.15 -3.85 -12.23
CA ALA A 222 -21.78 -3.34 -12.14
C ALA A 222 -20.77 -4.30 -12.82
N CYS A 223 -20.93 -5.61 -12.58
CA CYS A 223 -20.00 -6.65 -13.01
C CYS A 223 -20.34 -7.27 -14.38
N MET A 224 -21.50 -6.94 -14.95
CA MET A 224 -21.99 -7.53 -16.21
C MET A 224 -20.96 -7.42 -17.33
N ASP A 225 -20.58 -8.55 -17.91
CA ASP A 225 -19.58 -8.73 -18.96
C ASP A 225 -18.18 -8.13 -18.65
N ALA A 226 -17.87 -7.87 -17.38
CA ALA A 226 -16.54 -7.40 -17.01
C ALA A 226 -15.49 -8.47 -17.35
N THR A 227 -14.37 -8.04 -17.95
CA THR A 227 -13.21 -8.90 -18.28
C THR A 227 -12.07 -8.71 -17.29
N LEU A 228 -12.09 -7.61 -16.52
CA LEU A 228 -11.20 -7.36 -15.39
C LEU A 228 -11.99 -6.87 -14.18
N LEU A 229 -11.93 -7.63 -13.09
CA LEU A 229 -12.43 -7.22 -11.78
C LEU A 229 -11.30 -6.71 -10.89
N ILE A 230 -11.53 -5.59 -10.21
CA ILE A 230 -10.62 -5.03 -9.21
C ILE A 230 -11.31 -5.12 -7.86
N PHE A 231 -10.90 -6.06 -7.01
CA PHE A 231 -11.50 -6.26 -5.68
C PHE A 231 -10.85 -5.33 -4.65
N VAL A 232 -11.63 -4.41 -4.09
CA VAL A 232 -11.15 -3.38 -3.16
C VAL A 232 -12.18 -3.10 -2.06
N LEU A 233 -12.36 -4.11 -1.22
CA LEU A 233 -13.32 -4.11 -0.12
C LEU A 233 -12.80 -4.95 1.05
N PRO A 234 -13.38 -4.84 2.26
CA PRO A 234 -13.07 -5.76 3.34
C PRO A 234 -13.40 -7.22 2.94
N HIS A 235 -12.44 -8.15 3.11
CA HIS A 235 -12.54 -9.51 2.57
C HIS A 235 -13.75 -10.30 3.12
N GLN A 236 -14.23 -9.99 4.32
CA GLN A 236 -15.38 -10.67 4.95
C GLN A 236 -16.69 -10.56 4.15
N PHE A 237 -16.76 -9.62 3.20
CA PHE A 237 -17.93 -9.47 2.32
C PHE A 237 -17.87 -10.37 1.09
N LEU A 238 -16.68 -10.82 0.66
CA LEU A 238 -16.49 -11.59 -0.57
C LEU A 238 -17.44 -12.78 -0.67
N PRO A 239 -17.60 -13.67 0.34
CA PRO A 239 -18.43 -14.86 0.20
C PRO A 239 -19.87 -14.59 -0.23
N LYS A 240 -20.43 -13.43 0.17
CA LYS A 240 -21.79 -13.04 -0.19
C LYS A 240 -21.91 -12.47 -1.60
N LEU A 241 -20.82 -11.94 -2.17
CA LEU A 241 -20.81 -11.28 -3.48
C LEU A 241 -20.47 -12.24 -4.62
N MET A 242 -19.60 -13.23 -4.37
CA MET A 242 -19.07 -14.12 -5.41
C MET A 242 -20.15 -14.84 -6.24
N PRO A 243 -21.24 -15.38 -5.64
CA PRO A 243 -22.26 -16.08 -6.43
C PRO A 243 -22.96 -15.20 -7.47
N THR A 244 -23.10 -13.90 -7.20
CA THR A 244 -23.69 -12.94 -8.14
C THR A 244 -22.68 -12.57 -9.22
N ILE A 245 -21.45 -12.23 -8.82
CA ILE A 245 -20.37 -11.83 -9.73
C ILE A 245 -20.09 -12.94 -10.75
N ARG A 246 -19.92 -14.18 -10.28
CA ARG A 246 -19.62 -15.35 -11.14
C ARG A 246 -20.63 -15.56 -12.27
N LYS A 247 -21.91 -15.21 -12.05
CA LYS A 247 -22.98 -15.45 -13.03
C LYS A 247 -23.01 -14.45 -14.19
N VAL A 248 -22.38 -13.29 -14.02
CA VAL A 248 -22.57 -12.15 -14.93
C VAL A 248 -21.29 -11.67 -15.61
N VAL A 249 -20.12 -12.06 -15.11
CA VAL A 249 -18.85 -11.67 -15.72
C VAL A 249 -18.60 -12.38 -17.06
N HIS A 250 -17.73 -11.80 -17.87
CA HIS A 250 -17.30 -12.43 -19.11
C HIS A 250 -16.58 -13.77 -18.84
N PRO A 251 -16.70 -14.80 -19.70
CA PRO A 251 -16.02 -16.09 -19.49
C PRO A 251 -14.49 -16.01 -19.40
N THR A 252 -13.87 -14.97 -19.95
CA THR A 252 -12.41 -14.73 -19.88
C THR A 252 -12.01 -13.78 -18.74
N CYS A 253 -12.92 -13.52 -17.80
CA CYS A 253 -12.70 -12.56 -16.74
C CYS A 253 -11.56 -12.98 -15.82
N ARG A 254 -10.75 -11.99 -15.40
CA ARG A 254 -9.70 -12.16 -14.38
C ARG A 254 -9.86 -11.14 -13.26
N GLY A 255 -9.20 -11.40 -12.14
CA GLY A 255 -9.25 -10.54 -10.96
C GLY A 255 -7.91 -9.93 -10.61
N VAL A 256 -7.94 -8.75 -9.99
CA VAL A 256 -6.84 -8.21 -9.19
C VAL A 256 -7.38 -7.79 -7.83
N SER A 257 -6.87 -8.39 -6.76
CA SER A 257 -7.21 -8.04 -5.39
C SER A 257 -6.29 -6.96 -4.85
N LEU A 258 -6.89 -5.91 -4.29
CA LEU A 258 -6.22 -4.83 -3.56
C LEU A 258 -6.44 -4.99 -2.05
N ILE A 259 -6.93 -6.15 -1.62
CA ILE A 259 -7.35 -6.41 -0.25
C ILE A 259 -6.13 -6.85 0.57
N LYS A 260 -5.72 -6.03 1.54
CA LYS A 260 -4.59 -6.32 2.43
C LYS A 260 -5.07 -7.10 3.65
N GLY A 261 -4.93 -8.43 3.62
CA GLY A 261 -5.30 -9.33 4.72
C GLY A 261 -5.01 -10.79 4.37
N LEU A 262 -5.21 -11.66 5.35
CA LEU A 262 -5.22 -13.11 5.19
C LEU A 262 -6.51 -13.63 5.81
N ASP A 263 -7.03 -14.71 5.26
CA ASP A 263 -8.03 -15.53 5.93
C ASP A 263 -7.33 -16.73 6.58
N PHE A 264 -8.02 -17.44 7.47
CA PHE A 264 -7.45 -18.58 8.18
C PHE A 264 -8.48 -19.70 8.27
N HIS A 265 -8.06 -20.90 7.89
CA HIS A 265 -8.93 -22.06 7.97
C HIS A 265 -9.34 -22.30 9.43
N SER A 266 -10.65 -22.43 9.67
CA SER A 266 -11.22 -22.51 11.02
C SER A 266 -10.65 -23.67 11.85
N GLU A 267 -10.44 -24.83 11.21
CA GLU A 267 -9.88 -26.04 11.85
C GLU A 267 -8.35 -26.07 11.89
N THR A 268 -7.68 -26.04 10.72
CA THR A 268 -6.22 -26.21 10.63
C THR A 268 -5.42 -24.98 11.05
N LYS A 269 -6.08 -23.82 11.17
CA LYS A 269 -5.49 -22.49 11.39
C LYS A 269 -4.49 -22.07 10.32
N LEU A 270 -4.42 -22.78 9.19
CA LEU A 270 -3.52 -22.42 8.10
C LEU A 270 -3.97 -21.12 7.44
N PRO A 271 -3.02 -20.27 7.03
CA PRO A 271 -3.34 -19.02 6.37
C PRO A 271 -3.81 -19.30 4.94
N VAL A 272 -4.83 -18.59 4.50
CA VAL A 272 -5.44 -18.64 3.18
C VAL A 272 -5.32 -17.27 2.55
N LEU A 273 -4.82 -17.24 1.32
CA LEU A 273 -4.72 -16.02 0.52
C LEU A 273 -6.10 -15.56 0.09
N ILE A 274 -6.40 -14.26 0.17
CA ILE A 274 -7.68 -13.73 -0.28
C ILE A 274 -7.81 -13.89 -1.80
N SER A 275 -6.73 -13.70 -2.54
CA SER A 275 -6.66 -14.00 -3.97
C SER A 275 -7.08 -15.45 -4.27
N LYS A 276 -6.62 -16.41 -3.45
CA LYS A 276 -6.97 -17.82 -3.62
C LYS A 276 -8.44 -18.10 -3.30
N SER A 277 -8.98 -17.50 -2.23
CA SER A 277 -10.40 -17.59 -1.91
C SER A 277 -11.28 -17.02 -3.03
N ILE A 278 -10.82 -15.97 -3.72
CA ILE A 278 -11.50 -15.41 -4.90
C ILE A 278 -11.46 -16.41 -6.06
N GLU A 279 -10.31 -16.99 -6.39
CA GLU A 279 -10.19 -18.00 -7.45
C GLU A 279 -11.13 -19.19 -7.19
N GLU A 280 -11.10 -19.76 -5.98
CA GLU A 280 -11.93 -20.90 -5.61
C GLU A 280 -13.43 -20.61 -5.75
N ALA A 281 -13.86 -19.40 -5.38
CA ALA A 281 -15.26 -19.01 -5.49
C ALA A 281 -15.70 -18.75 -6.94
N MET A 282 -14.79 -18.27 -7.79
CA MET A 282 -15.06 -17.96 -9.21
C MET A 282 -14.97 -19.20 -10.11
N GLY A 283 -14.12 -20.18 -9.77
CA GLY A 283 -13.92 -21.43 -10.50
C GLY A 283 -12.54 -21.54 -11.15
N ASP A 284 -12.20 -22.74 -11.64
CA ASP A 284 -10.83 -23.14 -12.03
C ASP A 284 -10.20 -22.28 -13.14
N ASP A 285 -11.01 -21.70 -14.03
CA ASP A 285 -10.54 -20.86 -15.14
C ASP A 285 -10.30 -19.39 -14.73
N PHE A 286 -10.65 -19.01 -13.50
CA PHE A 286 -10.48 -17.65 -13.01
C PHE A 286 -9.16 -17.51 -12.25
N HIS A 287 -8.35 -16.53 -12.67
CA HIS A 287 -7.08 -16.20 -12.02
C HIS A 287 -7.14 -14.84 -11.33
N CYS A 288 -6.56 -14.76 -10.13
CA CYS A 288 -6.53 -13.53 -9.35
C CYS A 288 -5.09 -13.08 -9.05
N GLY A 289 -4.69 -11.94 -9.60
CA GLY A 289 -3.48 -11.24 -9.18
C GLY A 289 -3.71 -10.37 -7.95
N VAL A 290 -2.66 -9.72 -7.46
CA VAL A 290 -2.75 -8.77 -6.35
C VAL A 290 -1.99 -7.48 -6.64
N LEU A 291 -2.52 -6.35 -6.19
CA LEU A 291 -1.82 -5.06 -6.21
C LEU A 291 -1.56 -4.62 -4.76
N MET A 292 -0.28 -4.65 -4.38
CA MET A 292 0.18 -4.39 -3.02
C MET A 292 1.28 -3.32 -3.07
N GLY A 293 1.40 -2.46 -2.06
CA GLY A 293 2.35 -1.35 -2.10
C GLY A 293 2.16 -0.31 -1.00
N ALA A 294 3.17 0.54 -0.83
CA ALA A 294 3.18 1.69 0.08
C ALA A 294 2.24 2.83 -0.36
N ASN A 295 0.92 2.58 -0.29
CA ASN A 295 -0.06 3.41 -1.00
C ASN A 295 -1.09 4.01 -0.03
N VAL A 296 -0.81 5.20 0.52
CA VAL A 296 -1.79 5.91 1.37
C VAL A 296 -2.88 6.51 0.47
N ALA A 297 -4.13 6.10 0.67
CA ALA A 297 -5.23 6.42 -0.24
C ALA A 297 -5.40 7.90 -0.57
N SER A 298 -5.31 8.78 0.43
CA SER A 298 -5.41 10.22 0.22
C SER A 298 -4.24 10.79 -0.59
N GLU A 299 -3.02 10.31 -0.36
CA GLU A 299 -1.81 10.78 -1.08
C GLU A 299 -1.89 10.35 -2.55
N VAL A 300 -2.28 9.10 -2.80
CA VAL A 300 -2.52 8.60 -4.16
C VAL A 300 -3.60 9.41 -4.88
N ALA A 301 -4.71 9.70 -4.20
CA ALA A 301 -5.79 10.49 -4.76
C ALA A 301 -5.40 11.95 -5.05
N MET A 302 -4.43 12.50 -4.30
CA MET A 302 -3.86 13.83 -4.54
C MET A 302 -2.80 13.85 -5.66
N GLY A 303 -2.43 12.69 -6.20
CA GLY A 303 -1.40 12.56 -7.22
C GLY A 303 0.03 12.62 -6.67
N ASP A 304 0.20 12.44 -5.36
CA ASP A 304 1.53 12.32 -4.76
C ASP A 304 2.21 11.04 -5.25
N MET A 305 3.52 11.14 -5.51
CA MET A 305 4.29 10.03 -6.06
C MET A 305 4.36 8.86 -5.06
N CYS A 306 3.95 7.67 -5.51
CA CYS A 306 4.21 6.41 -4.84
C CYS A 306 4.43 5.27 -5.84
N GLU A 307 4.82 4.11 -5.31
CA GLU A 307 5.08 2.90 -6.07
C GLU A 307 4.20 1.76 -5.58
N SER A 308 3.79 0.87 -6.48
CA SER A 308 3.06 -0.35 -6.15
C SER A 308 3.63 -1.54 -6.91
N THR A 309 3.36 -2.73 -6.39
CA THR A 309 3.73 -4.00 -7.02
C THR A 309 2.46 -4.74 -7.42
N LEU A 310 2.32 -5.02 -8.72
CA LEU A 310 1.35 -5.96 -9.26
C LEU A 310 2.00 -7.34 -9.33
N ALA A 311 1.51 -8.28 -8.52
CA ALA A 311 1.88 -9.67 -8.64
C ALA A 311 0.78 -10.43 -9.38
N CYS A 312 1.08 -11.01 -10.53
CA CYS A 312 0.09 -11.76 -11.32
C CYS A 312 0.74 -12.81 -12.23
N ARG A 313 -0.06 -13.83 -12.58
CA ARG A 313 0.30 -14.90 -13.52
C ARG A 313 -0.92 -15.28 -14.36
N PHE A 314 -1.36 -14.37 -15.22
CA PHE A 314 -2.45 -14.65 -16.15
C PHE A 314 -1.90 -15.37 -17.38
N SER A 315 -2.48 -16.53 -17.71
CA SER A 315 -2.17 -17.25 -18.94
C SER A 315 -2.91 -16.61 -20.11
N SER A 316 -2.22 -16.42 -21.24
CA SER A 316 -2.93 -16.24 -22.51
C SER A 316 -3.43 -17.62 -22.94
N SER A 317 -4.73 -17.78 -23.15
CA SER A 317 -5.33 -19.05 -23.57
C SER A 317 -5.06 -19.39 -25.04
N SER A 318 -4.31 -18.56 -25.77
CA SER A 318 -3.88 -18.84 -27.14
C SER A 318 -2.35 -18.76 -27.28
N TYR A 319 -1.77 -19.82 -27.86
CA TYR A 319 -0.34 -19.94 -28.20
C TYR A 319 0.10 -18.93 -29.29
N SER A 320 -0.82 -18.07 -29.76
CA SER A 320 -0.64 -17.15 -30.89
C SER A 320 -0.69 -15.66 -30.53
N ASP A 321 -1.03 -15.27 -29.30
CA ASP A 321 -1.22 -13.85 -28.99
C ASP A 321 0.10 -13.15 -28.65
N LYS A 322 0.51 -12.22 -29.51
CA LYS A 322 1.59 -11.24 -29.30
C LYS A 322 1.35 -10.27 -28.12
N VAL A 323 0.27 -10.44 -27.36
CA VAL A 323 -0.22 -9.51 -26.34
C VAL A 323 0.08 -10.04 -24.95
N ASP A 324 0.96 -9.36 -24.22
CA ASP A 324 1.21 -9.66 -22.80
C ASP A 324 0.06 -9.10 -21.94
N ILE A 325 -0.90 -9.97 -21.64
CA ILE A 325 -2.07 -9.64 -20.81
C ILE A 325 -1.67 -9.16 -19.41
N ASN A 326 -0.54 -9.61 -18.87
CA ASN A 326 -0.06 -9.20 -17.56
C ASN A 326 0.47 -7.77 -17.62
N GLU A 327 1.17 -7.40 -18.69
CA GLU A 327 1.60 -6.03 -18.95
C GLU A 327 0.42 -5.09 -19.23
N GLN A 328 -0.58 -5.54 -19.99
CA GLN A 328 -1.82 -4.78 -20.17
C GLN A 328 -2.54 -4.51 -18.85
N THR A 329 -2.63 -5.51 -17.97
CA THR A 329 -3.19 -5.31 -16.63
C THR A 329 -2.33 -4.33 -15.81
N ARG A 330 -1.00 -4.40 -15.89
CA ARG A 330 -0.10 -3.44 -15.22
C ARG A 330 -0.38 -2.01 -15.68
N LEU A 331 -0.52 -1.79 -16.98
CA LEU A 331 -0.78 -0.47 -17.59
C LEU A 331 -2.12 0.15 -17.14
N ILE A 332 -3.12 -0.65 -16.79
CA ILE A 332 -4.40 -0.14 -16.25
C ILE A 332 -4.19 0.55 -14.89
N PHE A 333 -3.23 0.09 -14.09
CA PHE A 333 -2.91 0.69 -12.80
C PHE A 333 -1.75 1.70 -12.86
N ASP A 334 -0.90 1.66 -13.89
CA ASP A 334 0.32 2.46 -13.95
C ASP A 334 0.06 3.91 -14.35
N SER A 335 0.58 4.83 -13.54
CA SER A 335 0.67 6.26 -13.85
C SER A 335 2.12 6.72 -13.64
N PRO A 336 2.92 6.89 -14.70
CA PRO A 336 4.34 7.20 -14.59
C PRO A 336 4.67 8.46 -13.76
N SER A 337 3.73 9.41 -13.70
CA SER A 337 3.87 10.67 -12.95
C SER A 337 3.61 10.54 -11.45
N SER A 338 2.76 9.62 -11.01
CA SER A 338 2.26 9.59 -9.62
C SER A 338 2.11 8.20 -9.01
N PHE A 339 1.85 7.15 -9.79
CA PHE A 339 1.60 5.80 -9.28
C PHE A 339 2.30 4.76 -10.13
N ARG A 340 3.57 4.48 -9.81
CA ARG A 340 4.41 3.60 -10.64
C ARG A 340 4.21 2.16 -10.24
N VAL A 341 3.83 1.32 -11.20
CA VAL A 341 3.52 -0.09 -10.94
C VAL A 341 4.59 -1.00 -11.52
N GLN A 342 5.31 -1.70 -10.66
CA GLN A 342 6.20 -2.79 -11.03
C GLN A 342 5.45 -4.12 -11.04
N ARG A 343 5.80 -5.01 -11.98
CA ARG A 343 5.19 -6.34 -12.08
C ARG A 343 6.13 -7.44 -11.58
N ILE A 344 5.60 -8.38 -10.82
CA ILE A 344 6.27 -9.62 -10.42
C ILE A 344 5.33 -10.83 -10.60
N SER A 345 5.84 -12.05 -10.44
CA SER A 345 5.02 -13.28 -10.52
C SER A 345 4.61 -13.87 -9.17
N ASP A 346 5.19 -13.39 -8.07
CA ASP A 346 5.01 -13.94 -6.72
C ASP A 346 3.79 -13.31 -6.02
N VAL A 347 2.61 -13.87 -6.31
CA VAL A 347 1.32 -13.44 -5.73
C VAL A 347 1.31 -13.65 -4.22
N SER A 348 1.74 -14.83 -3.76
CA SER A 348 1.71 -15.20 -2.34
C SER A 348 2.62 -14.32 -1.50
N GLY A 349 3.87 -14.08 -1.94
CA GLY A 349 4.79 -13.21 -1.23
C GLY A 349 4.27 -11.77 -1.13
N ALA A 350 3.73 -11.22 -2.23
CA ALA A 350 3.19 -9.86 -2.24
C ALA A 350 1.98 -9.69 -1.29
N GLU A 351 1.03 -10.62 -1.33
CA GLU A 351 -0.20 -10.56 -0.54
C GLU A 351 0.07 -10.74 0.96
N VAL A 352 0.88 -11.72 1.33
CA VAL A 352 1.24 -11.99 2.73
C VAL A 352 2.02 -10.82 3.33
N CYS A 353 2.94 -10.19 2.57
CA CYS A 353 3.60 -8.96 3.00
C CYS A 353 2.60 -7.83 3.32
N GLY A 354 1.58 -7.66 2.47
CA GLY A 354 0.52 -6.68 2.67
C GLY A 354 -0.28 -6.90 3.96
N ALA A 355 -0.45 -8.16 4.38
CA ALA A 355 -1.13 -8.52 5.62
C ALA A 355 -0.24 -8.37 6.86
N LEU A 356 0.91 -9.05 6.88
CA LEU A 356 1.75 -9.19 8.07
C LEU A 356 2.40 -7.87 8.52
N LYS A 357 2.64 -6.92 7.60
CA LYS A 357 3.18 -5.60 7.95
C LYS A 357 2.36 -4.89 9.04
N ASN A 358 1.05 -5.15 9.09
CA ASN A 358 0.15 -4.52 10.05
C ASN A 358 0.42 -5.01 11.49
N VAL A 359 0.85 -6.25 11.65
CA VAL A 359 1.30 -6.80 12.95
C VAL A 359 2.58 -6.09 13.38
N ILE A 360 3.58 -6.00 12.49
CA ILE A 360 4.84 -5.31 12.79
C ILE A 360 4.62 -3.83 13.13
N ALA A 361 3.65 -3.19 12.46
CA ALA A 361 3.29 -1.81 12.74
C ALA A 361 2.71 -1.61 14.15
N LEU A 362 2.08 -2.62 14.78
CA LEU A 362 1.72 -2.55 16.19
C LEU A 362 2.97 -2.46 17.07
N GLY A 363 3.96 -3.33 16.84
CA GLY A 363 5.24 -3.28 17.54
C GLY A 363 5.97 -1.94 17.36
N ALA A 364 5.95 -1.39 16.15
CA ALA A 364 6.48 -0.06 15.86
C ALA A 364 5.76 1.05 16.65
N GLY A 365 4.44 0.94 16.83
CA GLY A 365 3.66 1.84 17.68
C GLY A 365 4.00 1.69 19.16
N PHE A 366 4.22 0.48 19.67
CA PHE A 366 4.67 0.27 21.04
C PHE A 366 6.02 0.95 21.31
N VAL A 367 6.97 0.82 20.38
CA VAL A 367 8.27 1.52 20.41
C VAL A 367 8.09 3.04 20.44
N ASP A 368 7.19 3.59 19.62
CA ASP A 368 6.90 5.04 19.61
C ASP A 368 6.24 5.50 20.92
N GLY A 369 5.31 4.72 21.46
CA GLY A 369 4.59 5.04 22.70
C GLY A 369 5.50 5.07 23.92
N LEU A 370 6.52 4.20 23.95
CA LEU A 370 7.57 4.16 24.97
C LEU A 370 8.70 5.19 24.73
N GLY A 371 8.77 5.82 23.56
CA GLY A 371 9.81 6.79 23.22
C GLY A 371 11.21 6.18 23.06
N LEU A 372 11.33 4.91 22.65
CA LEU A 372 12.62 4.20 22.56
C LEU A 372 13.51 4.63 21.36
N GLY A 373 13.04 5.57 20.55
CA GLY A 373 13.82 6.23 19.49
C GLY A 373 14.01 5.42 18.19
N GLY A 374 14.65 6.07 17.22
CA GLY A 374 14.77 5.57 15.84
C GLY A 374 15.58 4.28 15.69
N ASN A 375 16.63 4.08 16.48
CA ASN A 375 17.49 2.89 16.40
C ASN A 375 16.71 1.61 16.77
N THR A 376 15.95 1.66 17.87
CA THR A 376 15.11 0.55 18.32
C THR A 376 14.04 0.24 17.28
N LYS A 377 13.40 1.27 16.73
CA LYS A 377 12.39 1.12 15.68
C LYS A 377 12.99 0.48 14.42
N ALA A 378 14.16 0.93 13.97
CA ALA A 378 14.86 0.33 12.84
C ALA A 378 15.22 -1.15 13.08
N ALA A 379 15.67 -1.51 14.29
CA ALA A 379 15.93 -2.90 14.65
C ALA A 379 14.65 -3.75 14.62
N LEU A 380 13.53 -3.22 15.11
CA LEU A 380 12.21 -3.86 15.03
C LEU A 380 11.77 -4.08 13.59
N LEU A 381 11.88 -3.07 12.72
CA LEU A 381 11.51 -3.20 11.30
C LEU A 381 12.35 -4.27 10.59
N ARG A 382 13.66 -4.30 10.84
CA ARG A 382 14.56 -5.31 10.26
C ARG A 382 14.19 -6.73 10.71
N VAL A 383 13.92 -6.93 12.00
CA VAL A 383 13.48 -8.24 12.53
C VAL A 383 12.09 -8.60 11.98
N GLY A 384 11.17 -7.64 11.92
CA GLY A 384 9.84 -7.83 11.37
C GLY A 384 9.85 -8.26 9.91
N LEU A 385 10.66 -7.60 9.07
CA LEU A 385 10.82 -8.00 7.66
C LEU A 385 11.37 -9.43 7.53
N ARG A 386 12.33 -9.81 8.37
CA ARG A 386 12.87 -11.19 8.41
C ARG A 386 11.79 -12.20 8.80
N GLU A 387 11.00 -11.90 9.83
CA GLU A 387 9.90 -12.78 10.27
C GLU A 387 8.80 -12.87 9.21
N MET A 388 8.44 -11.77 8.55
CA MET A 388 7.52 -11.77 7.40
C MET A 388 8.03 -12.70 6.29
N SER A 389 9.31 -12.56 5.90
CA SER A 389 9.91 -13.42 4.88
C SER A 389 9.93 -14.90 5.28
N THR A 390 10.28 -15.18 6.53
CA THR A 390 10.29 -16.53 7.09
C THR A 390 8.88 -17.13 7.09
N PHE A 391 7.86 -16.34 7.44
CA PHE A 391 6.46 -16.77 7.44
C PHE A 391 6.00 -17.11 6.03
N CYS A 392 6.24 -16.21 5.05
CA CYS A 392 5.88 -16.44 3.66
C CYS A 392 6.45 -17.77 3.15
N LYS A 393 7.77 -17.97 3.30
CA LYS A 393 8.47 -19.17 2.83
C LYS A 393 8.08 -20.45 3.56
N MET A 394 7.56 -20.34 4.78
CA MET A 394 7.14 -21.49 5.59
C MET A 394 5.76 -22.00 5.18
N PHE A 395 4.84 -21.10 4.81
CA PHE A 395 3.43 -21.43 4.59
C PHE A 395 2.97 -21.38 3.13
N PHE A 396 3.77 -20.81 2.23
CA PHE A 396 3.41 -20.65 0.83
C PHE A 396 4.52 -21.11 -0.10
N GLU A 397 4.12 -21.66 -1.26
CA GLU A 397 5.04 -22.10 -2.30
C GLU A 397 5.40 -20.94 -3.24
N ASN A 398 6.50 -21.08 -3.99
CA ASN A 398 6.95 -20.13 -5.02
C ASN A 398 7.27 -18.70 -4.56
N VAL A 399 7.48 -18.50 -3.26
CA VAL A 399 7.89 -17.21 -2.68
C VAL A 399 9.32 -16.86 -3.11
N GLN A 400 9.51 -15.66 -3.64
CA GLN A 400 10.78 -15.17 -4.18
C GLN A 400 11.44 -14.15 -3.24
N ASP A 401 12.77 -14.19 -3.12
CA ASP A 401 13.50 -13.27 -2.25
C ASP A 401 13.39 -11.80 -2.69
N ASP A 402 13.38 -11.57 -4.00
CA ASP A 402 13.27 -10.23 -4.56
C ASP A 402 11.92 -9.56 -4.23
N THR A 403 10.87 -10.33 -3.92
CA THR A 403 9.57 -9.81 -3.48
C THR A 403 9.68 -8.96 -2.21
N PHE A 404 10.60 -9.31 -1.31
CA PHE A 404 10.73 -8.63 -0.02
C PHE A 404 11.37 -7.25 -0.12
N THR A 405 12.04 -6.93 -1.23
CA THR A 405 12.60 -5.60 -1.51
C THR A 405 11.66 -4.71 -2.33
N GLN A 406 10.55 -5.26 -2.84
CA GLN A 406 9.56 -4.51 -3.62
C GLN A 406 8.69 -3.59 -2.75
N SER A 407 7.94 -2.70 -3.42
CA SER A 407 6.99 -1.81 -2.74
C SER A 407 5.96 -2.58 -1.90
N CYS A 408 5.47 -3.74 -2.36
CA CYS A 408 4.52 -4.56 -1.61
C CYS A 408 4.99 -5.02 -0.23
N CYS A 409 6.31 -5.01 0.03
CA CYS A 409 6.86 -5.49 1.29
C CYS A 409 7.67 -4.44 2.04
N MET A 410 8.89 -4.13 1.61
CA MET A 410 9.78 -3.24 2.37
C MET A 410 9.22 -1.82 2.46
N ALA A 411 8.81 -1.24 1.33
CA ALA A 411 8.27 0.12 1.33
C ALA A 411 6.95 0.18 2.11
N ASP A 412 6.03 -0.75 1.88
CA ASP A 412 4.74 -0.76 2.58
C ASP A 412 4.92 -0.98 4.09
N LEU A 413 5.86 -1.83 4.51
CA LEU A 413 6.22 -1.99 5.92
C LEU A 413 6.72 -0.69 6.53
N ILE A 414 7.66 0.00 5.88
CA ILE A 414 8.21 1.27 6.35
C ILE A 414 7.09 2.31 6.47
N THR A 415 6.36 2.57 5.39
CA THR A 415 5.27 3.56 5.38
C THR A 415 4.22 3.26 6.45
N THR A 416 3.87 1.98 6.64
CA THR A 416 2.91 1.59 7.69
C THR A 416 3.46 1.79 9.10
N CYS A 417 4.73 1.49 9.33
CA CYS A 417 5.37 1.64 10.64
C CYS A 417 5.67 3.10 11.01
N TYR A 418 5.66 4.04 10.06
CA TYR A 418 5.84 5.47 10.33
C TYR A 418 4.54 6.27 10.30
N GLY A 419 3.62 5.99 9.36
CA GLY A 419 2.40 6.78 9.16
C GLY A 419 1.09 6.01 9.34
N GLY A 420 1.12 4.69 9.50
CA GLY A 420 -0.08 3.85 9.47
C GLY A 420 -0.97 3.94 10.72
N ARG A 421 -2.27 3.65 10.52
CA ARG A 421 -3.28 3.55 11.59
C ARG A 421 -2.90 2.53 12.67
N ASN A 422 -2.35 1.38 12.27
CA ASN A 422 -1.87 0.35 13.21
C ASN A 422 -0.82 0.90 14.19
N ARG A 423 0.20 1.59 13.67
CA ARG A 423 1.23 2.24 14.47
C ARG A 423 0.64 3.32 15.38
N LYS A 424 -0.23 4.20 14.86
CA LYS A 424 -0.86 5.27 15.63
C LYS A 424 -1.69 4.75 16.81
N CYS A 425 -2.50 3.71 16.59
CA CYS A 425 -3.32 3.12 17.63
C CYS A 425 -2.47 2.37 18.67
N ALA A 426 -1.42 1.66 18.24
CA ALA A 426 -0.51 0.98 19.15
C ALA A 426 0.36 1.95 19.98
N GLU A 427 0.72 3.10 19.43
CA GLU A 427 1.36 4.20 20.20
C GLU A 427 0.45 4.71 21.32
N ALA A 428 -0.85 4.91 21.03
CA ALA A 428 -1.82 5.27 22.05
C ALA A 428 -1.98 4.16 23.10
N PHE A 429 -2.09 2.90 22.66
CA PHE A 429 -2.16 1.74 23.55
C PHE A 429 -1.00 1.68 24.53
N ALA A 430 0.23 1.87 24.04
CA ALA A 430 1.43 1.86 24.85
C ALA A 430 1.45 3.00 25.89
N ARG A 431 1.08 4.23 25.48
CA ARG A 431 1.00 5.38 26.40
C ARG A 431 -0.03 5.19 27.51
N GLU A 432 -1.16 4.56 27.19
CA GLU A 432 -2.21 4.27 28.18
C GLU A 432 -1.81 3.13 29.12
N SER A 433 -1.02 2.17 28.64
CA SER A 433 -0.56 1.01 29.43
C SER A 433 0.30 1.40 30.64
N ALA A 434 1.05 2.50 30.54
CA ALA A 434 1.92 2.98 31.61
C ALA A 434 1.17 3.44 32.88
N ASN A 435 -0.15 3.64 32.82
CA ASN A 435 -0.94 4.27 33.89
C ASN A 435 -2.09 3.41 34.42
N ILE A 436 -2.16 2.11 34.09
CA ILE A 436 -3.30 1.26 34.41
C ILE A 436 -2.86 -0.04 35.10
N SER A 437 -3.44 -0.32 36.27
CA SER A 437 -3.36 -1.64 36.91
C SER A 437 -4.19 -2.65 36.10
N VAL A 438 -3.54 -3.68 35.57
CA VAL A 438 -4.20 -4.77 34.84
C VAL A 438 -4.88 -5.71 35.84
N VAL A 439 -6.19 -5.92 35.71
CA VAL A 439 -6.96 -6.84 36.55
C VAL A 439 -7.29 -8.11 35.77
N ASN A 440 -7.67 -7.98 34.50
CA ASN A 440 -7.85 -9.09 33.58
C ASN A 440 -7.25 -8.70 32.22
N ALA A 441 -6.05 -9.21 31.95
CA ALA A 441 -5.25 -8.84 30.78
C ALA A 441 -6.01 -8.89 29.44
N GLU A 442 -6.74 -9.97 29.18
CA GLU A 442 -7.45 -10.16 27.91
C GLU A 442 -8.63 -9.20 27.77
N LYS A 443 -9.44 -9.09 28.83
CA LYS A 443 -10.60 -8.19 28.83
C LYS A 443 -10.17 -6.73 28.76
N ASP A 444 -9.21 -6.33 29.58
CA ASP A 444 -8.71 -4.96 29.67
C ASP A 444 -8.07 -4.53 28.33
N SER A 445 -7.33 -5.43 27.68
CA SER A 445 -6.73 -5.18 26.36
C SER A 445 -7.81 -5.02 25.28
N LYS A 446 -8.82 -5.88 25.27
CA LYS A 446 -9.92 -5.81 24.30
C LYS A 446 -10.69 -4.49 24.42
N GLU A 447 -11.11 -4.13 25.63
CA GLU A 447 -11.83 -2.87 25.88
C GLU A 447 -10.97 -1.65 25.49
N ARG A 448 -9.65 -1.73 25.71
CA ARG A 448 -8.72 -0.67 25.30
C ARG A 448 -8.64 -0.55 23.78
N TRP A 449 -8.50 -1.64 23.04
CA TRP A 449 -8.48 -1.60 21.57
C TRP A 449 -9.79 -1.07 20.99
N GLU A 450 -10.94 -1.48 21.55
CA GLU A 450 -12.27 -0.98 21.12
C GLU A 450 -12.39 0.53 21.33
N ARG A 451 -11.94 1.05 22.48
CA ARG A 451 -11.92 2.49 22.75
C ARG A 451 -10.97 3.23 21.81
N ILE A 452 -9.74 2.76 21.65
CA ILE A 452 -8.74 3.40 20.76
C ILE A 452 -9.21 3.40 19.29
N GLU A 453 -9.80 2.31 18.81
CA GLU A 453 -10.37 2.23 17.45
C GLU A 453 -11.49 3.27 17.29
N LYS A 454 -12.41 3.34 18.25
CA LYS A 454 -13.51 4.31 18.23
C LYS A 454 -13.01 5.76 18.23
N ASP A 455 -12.05 6.07 19.09
CA ASP A 455 -11.59 7.44 19.31
C ASP A 455 -10.67 7.94 18.19
N LEU A 456 -9.86 7.06 17.58
CA LEU A 456 -8.84 7.47 16.62
C LEU A 456 -9.17 7.18 15.16
N LEU A 457 -10.08 6.25 14.86
CA LEU A 457 -10.28 5.73 13.50
C LEU A 457 -11.63 6.09 12.87
N ASN A 458 -12.52 6.80 13.57
CA ASN A 458 -13.78 7.34 13.02
C ASN A 458 -14.60 6.29 12.23
N GLY A 459 -14.70 5.07 12.77
CA GLY A 459 -15.44 3.96 12.14
C GLY A 459 -14.62 3.07 11.20
N GLN A 460 -13.36 3.40 10.93
CA GLN A 460 -12.45 2.49 10.23
C GLN A 460 -11.94 1.39 11.17
N LYS A 461 -11.73 0.19 10.63
CA LYS A 461 -11.25 -0.96 11.40
C LYS A 461 -9.72 -1.05 11.49
N LEU A 462 -9.24 -1.44 12.65
CA LEU A 462 -7.84 -1.74 12.94
C LEU A 462 -7.54 -3.19 12.55
N GLN A 463 -6.89 -3.41 11.39
CA GLN A 463 -6.66 -4.77 10.88
C GLN A 463 -5.52 -5.50 11.59
N GLY A 464 -4.49 -4.78 12.05
CA GLY A 464 -3.29 -5.41 12.62
C GLY A 464 -3.56 -6.21 13.89
N THR A 465 -4.58 -5.82 14.68
CA THR A 465 -5.01 -6.57 15.87
C THR A 465 -5.58 -7.93 15.49
N LEU A 466 -6.49 -7.98 14.52
CA LEU A 466 -7.08 -9.23 14.03
C LEU A 466 -6.02 -10.16 13.44
N THR A 467 -5.17 -9.63 12.55
CA THR A 467 -4.07 -10.40 11.96
C THR A 467 -3.10 -10.93 13.02
N ALA A 468 -2.81 -10.14 14.07
CA ALA A 468 -1.95 -10.61 15.16
C ALA A 468 -2.59 -11.77 15.94
N GLN A 469 -3.90 -11.75 16.16
CA GLN A 469 -4.62 -12.84 16.82
C GLN A 469 -4.57 -14.13 16.00
N GLU A 470 -4.82 -14.04 14.70
CA GLU A 470 -4.83 -15.20 13.80
C GLU A 470 -3.44 -15.79 13.61
N VAL A 471 -2.43 -14.92 13.39
CA VAL A 471 -1.03 -15.35 13.30
C VAL A 471 -0.60 -16.03 14.58
N TYR A 472 -0.85 -15.44 15.75
CA TYR A 472 -0.47 -16.06 17.03
C TYR A 472 -1.15 -17.42 17.25
N ALA A 473 -2.44 -17.53 16.92
CA ALA A 473 -3.19 -18.78 17.03
C ALA A 473 -2.57 -19.89 16.15
N LEU A 474 -2.16 -19.56 14.92
CA LEU A 474 -1.42 -20.47 14.05
C LEU A 474 -0.08 -20.89 14.66
N LEU A 475 0.72 -19.91 15.12
CA LEU A 475 2.04 -20.17 15.68
C LEU A 475 1.98 -21.06 16.93
N GLU A 476 0.95 -20.88 17.76
CA GLU A 476 0.68 -21.70 18.94
C GLU A 476 0.24 -23.11 18.54
N ALA A 477 -0.74 -23.24 17.63
CA ALA A 477 -1.24 -24.53 17.16
C ALA A 477 -0.15 -25.40 16.52
N ARG A 478 0.89 -24.78 15.96
CA ARG A 478 2.04 -25.46 15.34
C ARG A 478 3.28 -25.54 16.24
N ASN A 479 3.24 -24.99 17.45
CA ASN A 479 4.37 -24.95 18.40
C ASN A 479 5.67 -24.32 17.83
N ILE A 480 5.51 -23.22 17.08
CA ILE A 480 6.61 -22.54 16.36
C ILE A 480 6.77 -21.06 16.75
N ARG A 481 6.16 -20.62 17.87
CA ARG A 481 6.34 -19.25 18.39
C ARG A 481 7.80 -18.81 18.52
N HIS A 482 8.68 -19.74 18.89
CA HIS A 482 10.12 -19.50 19.03
C HIS A 482 10.80 -19.10 17.71
N VAL A 483 10.20 -19.40 16.56
CA VAL A 483 10.69 -18.98 15.23
C VAL A 483 10.32 -17.53 14.93
N PHE A 484 9.22 -17.04 15.53
CA PHE A 484 8.66 -15.70 15.32
C PHE A 484 8.56 -14.92 16.65
N PRO A 485 9.69 -14.66 17.33
CA PRO A 485 9.69 -14.04 18.63
C PRO A 485 9.09 -12.62 18.63
N LEU A 486 9.28 -11.83 17.57
CA LEU A 486 8.73 -10.48 17.50
C LEU A 486 7.21 -10.50 17.33
N MET A 487 6.68 -11.24 16.34
CA MET A 487 5.23 -11.35 16.15
C MET A 487 4.54 -11.94 17.39
N SER A 488 5.17 -12.94 18.03
CA SER A 488 4.67 -13.52 19.28
C SER A 488 4.63 -12.49 20.42
N LYS A 489 5.72 -11.73 20.60
CA LYS A 489 5.82 -10.71 21.65
C LYS A 489 4.83 -9.56 21.43
N ILE A 490 4.60 -9.15 20.17
CA ILE A 490 3.60 -8.15 19.81
C ILE A 490 2.20 -8.61 20.26
N TYR A 491 1.82 -9.86 19.98
CA TYR A 491 0.51 -10.39 20.42
C TYR A 491 0.41 -10.46 21.95
N GLN A 492 1.45 -10.96 22.60
CA GLN A 492 1.51 -11.09 24.06
C GLN A 492 1.29 -9.74 24.77
N ILE A 493 1.93 -8.67 24.28
CA ILE A 493 1.72 -7.31 24.78
C ILE A 493 0.31 -6.82 24.44
N ALA A 494 -0.15 -7.05 23.21
CA ALA A 494 -1.41 -6.53 22.71
C ALA A 494 -2.64 -7.17 23.37
N PHE A 495 -2.55 -8.41 23.87
CA PHE A 495 -3.72 -9.18 24.32
C PHE A 495 -3.52 -10.01 25.60
N LEU A 496 -2.30 -10.42 25.94
CA LEU A 496 -2.04 -11.29 27.11
C LEU A 496 -1.50 -10.52 28.32
N GLY A 497 -1.43 -9.18 28.24
CA GLY A 497 -1.07 -8.32 29.37
C GLY A 497 0.42 -8.30 29.70
N GLU A 498 1.27 -8.72 28.78
CA GLU A 498 2.72 -8.56 28.97
C GLU A 498 3.10 -7.06 28.96
N PRO A 499 4.09 -6.65 29.78
CA PRO A 499 4.52 -5.26 29.84
C PRO A 499 4.97 -4.77 28.48
N VAL A 500 4.55 -3.56 28.08
CA VAL A 500 4.90 -2.99 26.76
C VAL A 500 6.41 -2.83 26.63
N GLU A 501 7.10 -2.57 27.74
CA GLU A 501 8.56 -2.44 27.87
C GLU A 501 9.31 -3.71 27.39
N SER A 502 8.66 -4.87 27.45
CA SER A 502 9.21 -6.15 27.00
C SER A 502 9.29 -6.29 25.47
N ILE A 503 8.81 -5.29 24.69
CA ILE A 503 8.85 -5.33 23.22
C ILE A 503 10.26 -5.57 22.67
N THR A 504 11.30 -5.09 23.36
CA THR A 504 12.70 -5.26 22.93
C THR A 504 13.18 -6.71 23.03
N GLU A 505 12.57 -7.54 23.87
CA GLU A 505 12.86 -8.98 23.98
C GLU A 505 12.48 -9.74 22.70
N GLY A 506 11.48 -9.25 21.96
CA GLY A 506 11.12 -9.79 20.65
C GLY A 506 12.13 -9.46 19.54
N ILE A 507 13.02 -8.48 19.75
CA ILE A 507 14.00 -8.02 18.76
C ILE A 507 15.27 -8.90 18.87
N VAL A 508 15.14 -10.17 18.49
CA VAL A 508 16.24 -11.14 18.61
C VAL A 508 17.21 -11.01 17.44
N VAL A 509 18.46 -10.66 17.75
CA VAL A 509 19.60 -10.83 16.86
C VAL A 509 19.94 -12.32 16.86
N SER A 510 19.89 -12.96 15.68
CA SER A 510 20.26 -14.37 15.57
C SER A 510 21.73 -14.53 15.99
N GLU A 511 21.96 -15.23 17.10
CA GLU A 511 23.25 -15.87 17.34
C GLU A 511 23.22 -17.20 16.55
N LYS A 512 24.14 -17.34 15.59
CA LYS A 512 24.42 -18.51 14.73
C LYS A 512 23.76 -18.52 13.34
N ASN A 513 24.49 -17.94 12.39
CA ASN A 513 24.70 -18.53 11.06
C ASN A 513 25.49 -19.85 11.18
N ARG A 514 24.96 -20.88 11.85
CA ARG A 514 25.46 -22.25 11.70
C ARG A 514 24.36 -23.07 11.01
N SER A 515 24.55 -23.25 9.71
CA SER A 515 23.97 -24.34 8.91
C SER A 515 22.47 -24.60 9.07
N CYS A 516 21.63 -23.63 8.71
CA CYS A 516 20.22 -23.89 8.35
C CYS A 516 19.92 -23.46 6.90
N GLY A 517 20.92 -23.50 6.03
CA GLY A 517 20.70 -23.68 4.61
C GLY A 517 20.77 -25.17 4.33
N THR A 518 19.69 -25.78 3.85
CA THR A 518 19.52 -27.19 3.41
C THR A 518 18.95 -28.24 4.39
N ALA A 519 18.89 -28.04 5.72
CA ALA A 519 18.47 -29.13 6.62
C ALA A 519 16.99 -29.12 7.09
N PHE A 520 16.29 -27.97 7.11
CA PHE A 520 14.91 -27.90 7.66
C PHE A 520 13.79 -27.91 6.62
N VAL A 521 14.13 -27.84 5.32
CA VAL A 521 13.14 -27.91 4.22
C VAL A 521 12.80 -29.37 3.86
N GLY A 522 13.49 -30.35 4.46
CA GLY A 522 13.35 -31.77 4.10
C GLY A 522 12.54 -32.65 5.05
N SER A 523 12.11 -32.19 6.24
CA SER A 523 11.59 -33.10 7.28
C SER A 523 10.33 -32.66 8.02
N VAL A 524 9.62 -31.62 7.54
CA VAL A 524 8.18 -31.52 7.85
C VAL A 524 7.48 -32.35 6.81
N GLN A 525 7.08 -33.56 7.21
CA GLN A 525 6.18 -34.42 6.44
C GLN A 525 5.04 -33.59 5.85
N LYS A 526 5.09 -33.37 4.52
CA LYS A 526 3.99 -32.84 3.70
C LYS A 526 2.71 -33.70 3.78
N SER A 527 2.69 -34.77 4.58
CA SER A 527 1.52 -35.63 4.81
C SER A 527 0.63 -35.20 5.98
N LYS A 528 0.93 -34.09 6.67
CA LYS A 528 0.09 -33.50 7.74
C LYS A 528 0.01 -31.96 7.71
N LEU A 529 0.22 -31.38 6.53
CA LEU A 529 -0.21 -30.02 6.18
C LEU A 529 -1.47 -30.14 5.34
#